data_AF-A0AAJ1EWR3-F1
#
_entry.id   AF-A0AAJ1EWR3-F1
#
_cell.length_a   1.000
_cell.length_b   1.000
_cell.length_c   1.000
_cell.angle_alpha   90.00
_cell.angle_beta   90.00
_cell.angle_gamma   90.00
#
_symmetry.space_group_name_H-M   'P 1'
#
loop_
_entity.id
_entity.type
_entity.pdbx_description
1 polymer ?
#
loop_
_entity_poly.entity_id
_entity_poly.type
_entity_poly.pdbx_seq_one_letter_code
_entity_poly.pdbx_strand_id
1 'polypeptide(L)'
;GMFKAFRTVPVILEIVEDMKRLCPNAWLVNFTNPSGMVTEAVIKYGKWDKVVGLCNVPISCRKMVGKALDKNEEELFFKFAGLNHFHWHRVWDVDGTELTDKAIQKLYVENDGLRKFGA
;
A
#
# COMPACT_ATOMS: atom_id res chain seq x y z
N GLY A 1 -11.34 4.20 10.54
CA GLY A 1 -9.90 4.51 10.61
C GLY A 1 -9.50 5.03 11.98
N MET A 2 -9.94 6.25 12.33
CA MET A 2 -9.47 6.99 13.52
C MET A 2 -9.59 6.25 14.86
N PHE A 3 -10.78 5.76 15.22
CA PHE A 3 -10.96 5.01 16.48
C PHE A 3 -10.09 3.75 16.59
N LYS A 4 -9.70 3.13 15.47
CA LYS A 4 -8.76 2.02 15.49
C LYS A 4 -7.36 2.50 15.83
N ALA A 5 -6.93 3.63 15.26
CA ALA A 5 -5.64 4.24 15.58
C ALA A 5 -5.52 4.56 17.07
N PHE A 6 -6.56 5.10 17.70
CA PHE A 6 -6.53 5.41 19.14
C PHE A 6 -6.30 4.17 20.01
N ARG A 7 -6.71 2.98 19.55
CA ARG A 7 -6.45 1.72 20.26
C ARG A 7 -5.10 1.10 19.90
N THR A 8 -4.60 1.34 18.70
CA THR A 8 -3.40 0.68 18.16
C THR A 8 -2.13 1.46 18.42
N VAL A 9 -2.14 2.79 18.24
CA VAL A 9 -0.94 3.63 18.35
C VAL A 9 -0.29 3.51 19.74
N PRO A 10 -1.01 3.58 20.87
CA PRO A 10 -0.38 3.44 22.19
C PRO A 10 0.39 2.13 22.34
N VAL A 11 -0.22 1.01 21.95
CA VAL A 11 0.38 -0.33 22.04
C VAL A 11 1.62 -0.46 21.16
N ILE A 12 1.58 0.09 19.94
CA ILE A 12 2.75 0.05 19.05
C ILE A 12 3.88 0.90 19.60
N LEU A 13 3.59 2.03 20.25
CA LEU A 13 4.63 2.85 20.88
C LEU A 13 5.28 2.14 22.07
N GLU A 14 4.50 1.39 22.86
CA GLU A 14 5.05 0.53 23.93
C GLU A 14 6.01 -0.53 23.34
N ILE A 15 5.64 -1.17 22.23
CA ILE A 15 6.52 -2.11 21.51
C ILE A 15 7.80 -1.41 21.04
N VAL A 16 7.71 -0.17 20.56
CA VAL A 16 8.89 0.60 20.13
C VAL A 16 9.83 0.89 21.30
N GLU A 17 9.32 1.19 22.50
CA GLU A 17 10.16 1.35 23.69
C GLU A 17 10.88 0.04 24.07
N ASP A 18 10.20 -1.10 23.94
CA ASP A 18 10.84 -2.40 24.10
C ASP A 18 11.90 -2.67 23.02
N MET A 19 11.64 -2.33 21.76
CA MET A 19 12.60 -2.48 20.67
C MET A 19 13.86 -1.66 20.90
N LYS A 20 13.74 -0.43 21.40
CA LYS A 20 14.89 0.42 21.76
C LYS A 20 15.80 -0.26 22.78
N ARG A 21 15.22 -0.94 23.77
CA ARG A 21 15.96 -1.62 24.84
C ARG A 21 16.52 -2.96 24.40
N LEU A 22 15.73 -3.77 23.69
CA LEU A 22 16.01 -5.19 23.47
C LEU A 22 16.66 -5.46 22.11
N CYS A 23 16.31 -4.68 21.09
CA CYS A 23 16.77 -4.89 19.73
C CYS A 23 16.96 -3.55 18.97
N PRO A 24 17.86 -2.68 19.43
CA PRO A 24 18.04 -1.30 18.92
C PRO A 24 18.34 -1.22 17.41
N ASN A 25 18.71 -2.34 16.79
CA ASN A 25 19.08 -2.42 15.38
C ASN A 25 18.01 -3.04 14.47
N ALA A 26 16.92 -3.58 15.03
CA ALA A 26 15.88 -4.29 14.28
C ALA A 26 15.02 -3.35 13.41
N TRP A 27 14.36 -3.94 12.42
CA TRP A 27 13.29 -3.27 11.68
C TRP A 27 11.92 -3.62 12.26
N LEU A 28 11.06 -2.61 12.43
CA LEU A 28 9.65 -2.82 12.71
C LEU A 28 8.90 -2.96 11.38
N VAL A 29 8.37 -4.15 11.11
CA VAL A 29 7.54 -4.42 9.93
C VAL A 29 6.07 -4.44 10.35
N ASN A 30 5.34 -3.35 10.07
CA ASN A 30 3.96 -3.18 10.53
C ASN A 30 2.91 -3.52 9.46
N PHE A 31 2.07 -4.51 9.75
CA PHE A 31 0.83 -4.79 9.00
C PHE A 31 -0.42 -4.29 9.73
N THR A 32 -0.30 -3.83 10.97
CA THR A 32 -1.46 -3.47 11.80
C THR A 32 -2.04 -2.15 11.33
N ASN A 33 -3.31 -2.21 10.93
CA ASN A 33 -4.03 -1.04 10.46
C ASN A 33 -4.47 -0.11 11.61
N PRO A 34 -4.57 1.21 11.39
CA PRO A 34 -4.32 1.91 10.12
C PRO A 34 -2.82 2.10 9.84
N SER A 35 -2.29 1.39 8.84
CA SER A 35 -0.85 1.17 8.69
C SER A 35 -0.08 2.46 8.46
N GLY A 36 -0.63 3.37 7.64
CA GLY A 36 -0.03 4.69 7.42
C GLY A 36 0.04 5.54 8.69
N MET A 37 -1.06 5.63 9.45
CA MET A 37 -1.11 6.45 10.67
C MET A 37 -0.27 5.85 11.80
N VAL A 38 -0.21 4.52 11.91
CA VAL A 38 0.68 3.83 12.86
C VAL A 38 2.14 4.10 12.52
N THR A 39 2.53 3.95 11.25
CA THR A 39 3.91 4.23 10.80
C THR A 39 4.30 5.67 11.09
N GLU A 40 3.43 6.63 10.77
CA GLU A 40 3.63 8.05 11.08
C GLU A 40 3.84 8.30 12.58
N ALA A 41 3.02 7.67 13.44
CA ALA A 41 3.13 7.82 14.88
C ALA A 41 4.44 7.24 15.44
N VAL A 42 4.90 6.09 14.92
CA VAL A 42 6.18 5.48 15.29
C VAL A 42 7.35 6.41 14.97
N ILE A 43 7.37 7.00 13.77
CA ILE A 43 8.43 7.92 13.37
C ILE A 43 8.39 9.18 14.24
N LYS A 44 7.22 9.84 14.33
CA LYS A 44 7.11 11.15 14.98
C LYS A 44 7.21 11.10 16.49
N TYR A 45 6.56 10.14 17.13
CA TYR A 45 6.45 10.07 18.59
C TYR A 45 7.32 8.96 19.17
N GLY A 46 7.41 7.81 18.48
CA GLY A 46 8.30 6.72 18.87
C GLY A 46 9.77 6.99 18.57
N LYS A 47 10.11 7.96 17.71
CA LYS A 47 11.50 8.30 17.31
C LYS A 47 12.26 7.08 16.81
N TRP A 48 11.60 6.27 15.98
CA TRP A 48 12.14 5.03 15.45
C TRP A 48 12.07 5.02 13.93
N ASP A 49 13.22 5.23 13.28
CA ASP A 49 13.29 5.38 11.82
C ASP A 49 13.32 4.04 11.08
N LYS A 50 13.69 2.94 11.75
CA LYS A 50 13.72 1.59 11.17
C LYS A 50 12.33 0.96 11.20
N VAL A 51 11.37 1.58 10.52
CA VAL A 51 9.99 1.11 10.42
C VAL A 51 9.52 1.09 8.96
N VAL A 52 8.77 0.06 8.59
CA VAL A 52 8.08 -0.03 7.30
C VAL A 52 6.63 -0.46 7.52
N GLY A 53 5.69 0.34 7.01
CA GLY A 53 4.27 0.02 6.97
C GLY A 53 3.90 -0.70 5.68
N LEU A 54 3.27 -1.86 5.78
CA LEU A 54 2.90 -2.68 4.62
C LEU A 54 1.38 -2.71 4.38
N CYS A 55 1.02 -2.95 3.13
CA CYS A 55 -0.36 -3.02 2.65
C CYS A 55 -0.42 -3.91 1.40
N ASN A 56 -1.51 -4.64 1.24
CA ASN A 56 -1.75 -5.53 0.10
C ASN A 56 -2.44 -4.86 -1.09
N VAL A 57 -2.97 -3.62 -0.94
CA VAL A 57 -3.70 -2.93 -2.01
C VAL A 57 -2.89 -2.80 -3.31
N PRO A 58 -1.59 -2.40 -3.29
CA PRO A 58 -0.79 -2.32 -4.52
C PRO A 58 -0.69 -3.67 -5.26
N ILE A 59 -0.58 -4.79 -4.52
CA ILE A 59 -0.52 -6.14 -5.10
C ILE A 59 -1.84 -6.45 -5.82
N SER A 60 -2.98 -6.16 -5.19
CA SER A 60 -4.30 -6.34 -5.80
C SER A 60 -4.49 -5.47 -7.05
N CYS A 61 -3.98 -4.23 -7.04
CA CYS A 61 -4.01 -3.35 -8.22
C CYS A 61 -3.19 -3.92 -9.39
N ARG A 62 -1.97 -4.42 -9.13
CA ARG A 62 -1.13 -5.03 -10.18
C ARG A 62 -1.83 -6.19 -10.87
N LYS A 63 -2.42 -7.11 -10.08
CA LYS A 63 -3.21 -8.24 -10.60
C LYS A 63 -4.38 -7.81 -11.46
N MET A 64 -5.13 -6.82 -10.99
CA MET A 64 -6.31 -6.32 -11.68
C MET A 64 -5.96 -5.63 -13.01
N VAL A 65 -4.90 -4.83 -13.03
CA VAL A 65 -4.41 -4.16 -14.25
C VAL A 65 -3.81 -5.18 -15.23
N GLY A 66 -3.00 -6.13 -14.75
CA GLY A 66 -2.45 -7.19 -15.59
C GLY A 66 -3.54 -8.00 -16.31
N LYS A 67 -4.56 -8.42 -15.56
CA LYS A 67 -5.72 -9.11 -16.15
C LYS A 67 -6.47 -8.24 -17.17
N ALA A 68 -6.63 -6.96 -16.91
CA ALA A 68 -7.35 -6.05 -17.82
C ALA A 68 -6.58 -5.76 -19.11
N LEU A 69 -5.25 -5.78 -19.06
CA LEU A 69 -4.36 -5.57 -20.20
C LEU A 69 -3.94 -6.86 -20.92
N ASP A 70 -4.38 -8.02 -20.42
CA ASP A 70 -3.95 -9.35 -20.87
C ASP A 70 -2.42 -9.51 -20.86
N LYS A 71 -1.80 -9.09 -19.75
CA LYS A 71 -0.35 -9.14 -19.51
C LYS A 71 -0.05 -9.74 -18.13
N ASN A 72 1.07 -10.44 -18.01
CA ASN A 72 1.58 -10.91 -16.72
C ASN A 72 2.09 -9.74 -15.87
N GLU A 73 2.14 -9.91 -14.55
CA GLU A 73 2.53 -8.85 -13.62
C GLU A 73 4.00 -8.42 -13.80
N GLU A 74 4.85 -9.32 -14.30
CA GLU A 74 6.27 -9.13 -14.56
C GLU A 74 6.51 -8.31 -15.84
N GLU A 75 5.54 -8.28 -16.75
CA GLU A 75 5.59 -7.50 -17.99
C GLU A 75 5.17 -6.03 -17.78
N LEU A 76 4.79 -5.69 -16.54
CA LEU A 76 4.25 -4.40 -16.18
C LEU A 76 5.02 -3.76 -15.03
N PHE A 77 5.45 -2.53 -15.25
CA PHE A 77 6.08 -1.71 -14.25
C PHE A 77 5.10 -0.69 -13.70
N PHE A 78 4.99 -0.61 -12.37
CA PHE A 78 4.06 0.28 -11.69
C PHE A 78 4.81 1.31 -10.84
N LYS A 79 4.41 2.57 -10.93
CA LYS A 79 4.81 3.62 -9.98
C LYS A 79 3.61 4.00 -9.14
N PHE A 80 3.65 3.65 -7.85
CA PHE A 80 2.66 4.02 -6.86
C PHE A 80 3.09 5.30 -6.12
N ALA A 81 2.17 6.23 -5.91
CA ALA A 81 2.40 7.43 -5.12
C ALA A 81 1.16 7.80 -4.30
N GLY A 82 1.37 8.23 -3.05
CA GLY A 82 0.32 8.62 -2.12
C GLY A 82 0.55 8.03 -0.73
N LEU A 83 -0.55 7.76 -0.03
CA LEU A 83 -0.58 7.23 1.32
C LEU A 83 -1.16 5.81 1.34
N ASN A 84 -1.03 5.16 2.50
CA ASN A 84 -1.71 3.91 2.77
C ASN A 84 -3.23 4.06 2.55
N HIS A 85 -3.82 3.19 1.71
CA HIS A 85 -5.22 3.24 1.29
C HIS A 85 -5.67 4.55 0.59
N PHE A 86 -4.72 5.39 0.16
CA PHE A 86 -5.01 6.62 -0.56
C PHE A 86 -3.87 6.95 -1.52
N HIS A 87 -3.79 6.20 -2.60
CA HIS A 87 -2.71 6.31 -3.58
C HIS A 87 -3.22 6.20 -5.01
N TRP A 88 -2.38 6.63 -5.93
CA TRP A 88 -2.55 6.50 -7.36
C TRP A 88 -1.38 5.74 -7.94
N HIS A 89 -1.57 5.18 -9.12
CA HIS A 89 -0.50 4.54 -9.84
C HIS A 89 -0.59 4.78 -11.34
N ARG A 90 0.59 4.78 -11.95
CA ARG A 90 0.77 4.73 -13.40
C ARG A 90 1.43 3.40 -13.76
N VAL A 91 1.17 2.92 -14.97
CA VAL A 91 1.65 1.62 -15.44
C VAL A 91 2.34 1.76 -16.79
N TRP A 92 3.45 1.07 -16.94
CA TRP A 92 4.24 0.96 -18.17
C TRP A 92 4.46 -0.52 -18.48
N ASP A 93 4.74 -0.86 -19.74
CA ASP A 93 5.28 -2.17 -20.10
C ASP A 93 6.82 -2.20 -20.09
N VAL A 94 7.38 -3.37 -20.41
CA VAL A 94 8.82 -3.65 -20.46
C VAL A 94 9.57 -2.78 -21.48
N ASP A 95 8.89 -2.30 -22.51
CA ASP A 95 9.47 -1.44 -23.55
C ASP A 95 9.43 0.04 -23.13
N GLY A 96 8.89 0.35 -21.95
CA GLY A 96 8.75 1.71 -21.43
C GLY A 96 7.53 2.46 -22.00
N THR A 97 6.63 1.78 -22.70
CA THR A 97 5.39 2.39 -23.20
C THR A 97 4.42 2.54 -22.03
N GLU A 98 3.89 3.75 -21.84
CA GLU A 98 2.88 3.98 -20.82
C GLU A 98 1.52 3.42 -21.23
N LEU A 99 0.90 2.67 -20.32
CA LEU A 99 -0.38 1.99 -20.52
C LEU A 99 -1.49 2.50 -19.59
N THR A 100 -1.26 3.56 -18.82
CA THR A 100 -2.21 4.06 -17.80
C THR A 100 -3.60 4.30 -18.36
N ASP A 101 -3.73 5.07 -19.45
CA ASP A 101 -5.05 5.38 -20.04
C ASP A 101 -5.73 4.12 -20.58
N LYS A 102 -4.96 3.23 -21.23
CA LYS A 102 -5.47 1.94 -21.72
C LYS A 102 -5.98 1.07 -20.57
N ALA A 103 -5.27 1.05 -19.44
CA ALA A 103 -5.68 0.33 -18.24
C ALA A 103 -6.99 0.90 -17.68
N ILE A 104 -7.13 2.23 -17.61
CA ILE A 104 -8.37 2.88 -17.16
C ILE A 104 -9.55 2.50 -18.07
N GLN A 105 -9.37 2.59 -19.39
CA GLN A 105 -10.39 2.23 -20.38
C GLN A 105 -10.83 0.77 -20.23
N LYS A 106 -9.88 -0.16 -20.15
CA LYS A 106 -10.15 -1.59 -19.96
C LYS A 106 -10.83 -1.90 -18.63
N LEU A 107 -10.44 -1.21 -17.55
CA LEU A 107 -10.97 -1.49 -16.22
C LEU A 107 -12.37 -0.94 -16.00
N TYR A 108 -12.68 0.24 -16.54
CA TYR A 108 -13.87 0.99 -16.16
C TYR A 108 -14.81 1.32 -17.31
N VAL A 109 -14.36 1.35 -18.57
CA VAL A 109 -15.21 1.75 -19.71
C VAL A 109 -15.67 0.52 -20.49
N GLU A 110 -14.77 -0.41 -20.79
CA GLU A 110 -15.14 -1.64 -21.53
C GLU A 110 -15.84 -2.68 -20.63
N ASN A 111 -15.63 -2.60 -19.32
CA ASN A 111 -16.25 -3.49 -18.32
C ASN A 111 -17.60 -2.97 -17.77
N ASP A 112 -18.11 -1.83 -18.26
CA ASP A 112 -19.34 -1.19 -17.76
C ASP A 112 -20.64 -1.99 -18.06
N GLY A 113 -20.53 -3.17 -18.65
CA GLY A 113 -21.62 -4.15 -18.67
C GLY A 113 -21.77 -4.97 -17.38
N LEU A 114 -20.70 -5.11 -16.58
CA LEU A 114 -20.64 -6.04 -15.45
C LEU A 114 -19.62 -5.61 -14.38
N ARG A 115 -19.97 -4.67 -13.49
CA ARG A 115 -19.41 -4.66 -12.11
C ARG A 115 -20.29 -3.93 -11.10
N LYS A 116 -21.11 -4.72 -10.40
CA LYS A 116 -21.59 -4.38 -9.05
C LYS A 116 -20.37 -4.24 -8.15
N PHE A 117 -20.16 -3.06 -7.58
CA PHE A 117 -19.21 -2.85 -6.50
C PHE A 117 -19.65 -3.69 -5.29
N GLY A 118 -18.97 -4.81 -5.06
CA GLY A 118 -19.11 -5.60 -3.84
C GLY A 118 -18.11 -5.09 -2.80
N ALA A 119 -18.65 -4.63 -1.67
CA ALA A 119 -17.94 -4.23 -0.46
C ALA A 119 -17.21 -5.40 0.21
#